data_AF-A0A6D0ILB8-F1
#
_entry.id   AF-A0A6D0ILB8-F1
#
_cell.length_a   1.000
_cell.length_b   1.000
_cell.length_c   1.000
_cell.angle_alpha   90.00
_cell.angle_beta   90.00
_cell.angle_gamma   90.00
#
_symmetry.space_group_name_H-M   'P 1'
#
loop_
_entity.id
_entity.type
_entity.pdbx_description
1 polymer ?
#
loop_
_entity_poly.entity_id
_entity_poly.type
_entity_poly.pdbx_seq_one_letter_code
_entity_poly.pdbx_strand_id
1 'polypeptide(L)'
;VTEPLANGDGLNVMIKREVVGFRANTVEKTGENQYRVWPNEMLADLHKIRPHHPLNRNLDHNWQQALTKTSSERRVAVDIELGGWQEQLILTLTSEEGVSITHTLDGQFDEANNAEKAMNNLKDGLAKLGQTLYYARDVQINLPRALFVPNSLLNQFRREAADMLDAARLASYQRGSRKPVADPAPVYPQTHLSFLANVYNQKAREFYHRYGVQLIDAAYEAHEEKGEVPVMITKHCLRFAFNLCPKQAKGNIKSWKATPMQL
;
A
#
# COMPACT_ATOMS: atom_id res chain seq x y z
N VAL A 1 16.63 -7.84 -23.61
CA VAL A 1 16.01 -7.50 -22.30
C VAL A 1 14.57 -7.99 -22.35
N THR A 2 14.06 -8.72 -21.37
CA THR A 2 12.64 -9.18 -21.38
C THR A 2 11.66 -8.10 -20.95
N GLU A 3 12.15 -7.07 -20.25
CA GLU A 3 11.37 -5.93 -19.78
C GLU A 3 11.72 -4.66 -20.58
N PRO A 4 10.75 -3.77 -20.87
CA PRO A 4 11.02 -2.51 -21.54
C PRO A 4 11.94 -1.58 -20.73
N LEU A 5 12.94 -0.97 -21.38
CA LEU A 5 13.74 0.11 -20.81
C LEU A 5 13.07 1.47 -21.07
N ALA A 6 13.21 2.39 -20.13
CA ALA A 6 12.65 3.74 -20.20
C ALA A 6 13.70 4.83 -19.92
N ASN A 7 13.45 6.04 -20.41
CA ASN A 7 14.24 7.21 -20.02
C ASN A 7 14.17 7.38 -18.50
N GLY A 8 15.31 7.72 -17.90
CA GLY A 8 15.47 7.82 -16.45
C GLY A 8 15.82 6.51 -15.76
N ASP A 9 15.83 5.36 -16.43
CA ASP A 9 16.23 4.09 -15.81
C ASP A 9 17.65 4.15 -15.25
N GLY A 10 17.88 3.45 -14.14
CA GLY A 10 19.20 3.24 -13.56
C GLY A 10 19.81 1.97 -14.11
N LEU A 11 20.98 2.10 -14.73
CA LEU A 11 21.72 0.99 -15.33
C LEU A 11 23.10 0.91 -14.71
N ASN A 12 23.65 -0.30 -14.61
CA ASN A 12 25.00 -0.51 -14.11
C ASN A 12 25.70 -1.65 -14.82
N VAL A 13 27.02 -1.56 -14.83
CA VAL A 13 27.95 -2.57 -15.36
C VAL A 13 29.00 -2.92 -14.30
N MET A 14 29.55 -4.13 -14.38
CA MET A 14 30.63 -4.57 -13.49
C MET A 14 31.97 -4.43 -14.20
N ILE A 15 32.71 -3.36 -13.90
CA ILE A 15 34.04 -3.14 -14.47
C ILE A 15 35.08 -3.66 -13.47
N LYS A 16 35.71 -4.79 -13.80
CA LYS A 16 36.59 -5.56 -12.91
C LYS A 16 35.86 -6.04 -11.64
N ARG A 17 35.92 -5.27 -10.55
CA ARG A 17 35.30 -5.56 -9.24
C ARG A 17 34.48 -4.38 -8.71
N GLU A 18 34.26 -3.38 -9.55
CA GLU A 18 33.55 -2.16 -9.20
C GLU A 18 32.26 -2.06 -10.02
N VAL A 19 31.18 -1.68 -9.35
CA VAL A 19 29.90 -1.43 -9.98
C VAL A 19 29.88 0.04 -10.43
N VAL A 20 29.81 0.25 -11.73
CA VAL A 20 29.71 1.58 -12.32
C VAL A 20 28.28 1.77 -12.81
N GLY A 21 27.56 2.70 -12.18
CA GLY A 21 26.16 3.00 -12.48
C GLY A 21 26.00 4.32 -13.22
N PHE A 22 25.03 4.40 -14.12
CA PHE A 22 24.64 5.62 -14.82
C PHE A 22 23.12 5.66 -14.99
N ARG A 23 22.55 6.85 -15.22
CA ARG A 23 21.14 6.99 -15.59
C ARG A 23 21.02 6.97 -17.11
N ALA A 24 20.03 6.27 -17.64
CA ALA A 24 19.66 6.37 -19.04
C ALA A 24 19.00 7.73 -19.28
N ASN A 25 19.66 8.61 -20.04
CA ASN A 25 19.07 9.88 -20.44
C ASN A 25 18.07 9.67 -21.58
N THR A 26 18.52 8.94 -22.60
CA THR A 26 17.72 8.59 -23.78
C THR A 26 17.76 7.09 -23.98
N VAL A 27 16.59 6.49 -24.19
CA VAL A 27 16.39 5.09 -24.54
C VAL A 27 15.58 5.05 -25.83
N GLU A 28 16.20 4.56 -26.90
CA GLU A 28 15.56 4.37 -28.21
C GLU A 28 15.40 2.87 -28.47
N LYS A 29 14.17 2.43 -28.75
CA LYS A 29 13.91 1.04 -29.13
C LYS A 29 14.28 0.83 -30.60
N THR A 30 15.31 0.02 -30.86
CA THR A 30 15.82 -0.24 -32.22
C THR A 30 15.31 -1.56 -32.82
N GLY A 31 14.63 -2.38 -32.01
CA GLY A 31 14.09 -3.67 -32.42
C GLY A 31 13.34 -4.35 -31.28
N GLU A 32 12.91 -5.60 -31.48
CA GLU A 32 12.32 -6.40 -30.41
C GLU A 32 13.36 -6.65 -29.31
N ASN A 33 13.10 -6.16 -28.10
CA ASN A 33 13.99 -6.29 -26.95
C ASN A 33 15.42 -5.72 -27.13
N GLN A 34 15.58 -4.84 -28.13
CA GLN A 34 16.83 -4.14 -28.46
C GLN A 34 16.66 -2.64 -28.26
N TYR A 35 17.62 -2.06 -27.55
CA TYR A 35 17.59 -0.66 -27.15
C TYR A 35 18.97 -0.03 -27.37
N ARG A 36 18.96 1.18 -27.92
CA ARG A 36 20.09 2.10 -27.88
C ARG A 36 19.90 3.03 -26.69
N VAL A 37 20.90 3.08 -25.82
CA VAL A 37 20.84 3.84 -24.57
C VAL A 37 21.97 4.86 -24.53
N TRP A 38 21.63 6.12 -24.26
CA TRP A 38 22.59 7.17 -23.99
C TRP A 38 22.63 7.45 -22.49
N PRO A 39 23.81 7.37 -21.85
CA PRO A 39 23.94 7.73 -20.46
C PRO A 39 23.76 9.24 -20.26
N ASN A 40 23.26 9.64 -19.09
CA ASN A 40 23.22 11.04 -18.68
C ASN A 40 24.60 11.64 -18.48
N GLU A 41 25.56 10.80 -18.09
CA GLU A 41 26.96 11.15 -17.91
C GLU A 41 27.84 10.02 -18.46
N MET A 42 28.80 10.38 -19.31
CA MET A 42 29.78 9.42 -19.83
C MET A 42 30.93 9.28 -18.83
N LEU A 43 30.74 8.42 -17.82
CA LEU A 43 31.80 8.11 -16.85
C LEU A 43 33.02 7.52 -17.56
N ALA A 44 34.23 7.98 -17.20
CA ALA A 44 35.48 7.59 -17.86
C ALA A 44 35.70 6.07 -17.92
N ASP A 45 35.20 5.34 -16.93
CA ASP A 45 35.31 3.89 -16.86
C ASP A 45 34.46 3.15 -17.89
N LEU A 46 33.39 3.76 -18.41
CA LEU A 46 32.52 3.13 -19.43
C LEU A 46 33.28 2.82 -20.72
N HIS A 47 34.37 3.54 -21.03
CA HIS A 47 35.24 3.23 -22.16
C HIS A 47 35.96 1.88 -22.04
N LYS A 48 36.02 1.28 -20.85
CA LYS A 48 36.65 -0.02 -20.59
C LYS A 48 35.71 -1.20 -20.89
N ILE A 49 34.45 -0.91 -21.23
CA ILE A 49 33.44 -1.92 -21.56
C ILE A 49 33.75 -2.55 -22.92
N ARG A 50 33.57 -3.87 -23.02
CA ARG A 50 33.72 -4.62 -24.28
C ARG A 50 32.34 -4.93 -24.88
N PRO A 51 32.24 -5.18 -26.19
CA PRO A 51 31.01 -5.70 -26.79
C PRO A 51 30.46 -6.90 -26.01
N HIS A 52 29.13 -6.98 -25.90
CA HIS A 52 28.39 -8.02 -25.15
C HIS A 52 28.61 -8.06 -23.63
N HIS A 53 29.14 -6.99 -23.03
CA HIS A 53 29.23 -6.90 -21.57
C HIS A 53 27.84 -6.87 -20.91
N PRO A 54 27.60 -7.61 -19.82
CA PRO A 54 26.31 -7.59 -19.12
C PRO A 54 25.97 -6.19 -18.59
N LEU A 55 24.73 -5.78 -18.83
CA LEU A 55 24.14 -4.54 -18.32
C LEU A 55 23.00 -4.90 -17.38
N ASN A 56 23.03 -4.41 -16.14
CA ASN A 56 22.00 -4.65 -15.15
C ASN A 56 21.16 -3.39 -14.94
N ARG A 57 19.86 -3.55 -14.73
CA ARG A 57 18.94 -2.49 -14.31
C ARG A 57 18.86 -2.50 -12.79
N ASN A 58 19.19 -1.39 -12.13
CA ASN A 58 19.04 -1.23 -10.68
C ASN A 58 17.94 -0.23 -10.28
N LEU A 59 17.35 0.46 -11.27
CA LEU A 59 16.22 1.34 -11.05
C LEU A 59 15.29 1.32 -12.27
N ASP A 60 14.04 0.96 -12.04
CA ASP A 60 12.96 1.13 -13.00
C ASP A 60 12.27 2.47 -12.76
N HIS A 61 12.46 3.42 -13.68
CA HIS A 61 11.93 4.76 -13.52
C HIS A 61 10.40 4.80 -13.57
N ASN A 62 9.80 4.03 -14.49
CA ASN A 62 8.34 3.97 -14.63
C ASN A 62 7.70 3.32 -13.41
N TRP A 63 8.30 2.26 -12.89
CA TRP A 63 7.85 1.61 -11.65
C TRP A 63 7.96 2.54 -10.45
N GLN A 64 9.07 3.27 -10.31
CA GLN A 64 9.20 4.27 -9.25
C GLN A 64 8.16 5.37 -9.37
N GLN A 65 7.89 5.88 -10.56
CA GLN A 65 6.82 6.86 -10.76
C GLN A 65 5.43 6.28 -10.45
N ALA A 66 5.19 5.01 -10.77
CA ALA A 66 3.93 4.35 -10.44
C ALA A 66 3.73 4.22 -8.93
N LEU A 67 4.80 3.96 -8.17
CA LEU A 67 4.76 3.90 -6.71
C LEU A 67 4.52 5.26 -6.04
N THR A 68 4.96 6.36 -6.66
CA THR A 68 4.79 7.71 -6.08
C THR A 68 3.44 8.34 -6.44
N LYS A 69 2.77 7.84 -7.49
CA LYS A 69 1.43 8.30 -7.88
C LYS A 69 0.37 7.54 -7.09
N THR A 70 -0.79 8.16 -6.92
CA THR A 70 -1.99 7.50 -6.39
C THR A 70 -2.33 6.32 -7.30
N SER A 71 -2.11 5.10 -6.81
CA SER A 71 -2.33 3.87 -7.57
C SER A 71 -3.78 3.39 -7.52
N SER A 72 -4.52 3.82 -6.50
CA SER A 72 -5.94 3.53 -6.34
C SER A 72 -6.59 4.56 -5.40
N GLU A 73 -7.87 4.85 -5.63
CA GLU A 73 -8.73 5.52 -4.67
C GLU A 73 -9.91 4.62 -4.35
N ARG A 74 -10.29 4.53 -3.07
CA ARG A 74 -11.52 3.88 -2.65
C ARG A 74 -12.45 4.95 -2.12
N ARG A 75 -13.62 5.08 -2.75
CA ARG A 75 -14.72 5.93 -2.30
C ARG A 75 -15.93 5.07 -1.96
N VAL A 76 -16.79 5.60 -1.11
CA VAL A 76 -18.02 4.95 -0.65
C VAL A 76 -19.17 5.40 -1.55
N ALA A 77 -19.94 4.45 -2.10
CA ALA A 77 -21.10 4.79 -2.92
C ALA A 77 -22.21 5.40 -2.06
N VAL A 78 -22.86 6.45 -2.57
CA VAL A 78 -24.02 7.07 -1.92
C VAL A 78 -25.15 7.26 -2.92
N ASP A 79 -26.34 6.82 -2.55
CA ASP A 79 -27.58 7.18 -3.23
C ASP A 79 -28.13 8.46 -2.58
N ILE A 80 -28.52 9.41 -3.43
CA ILE A 80 -28.98 10.73 -3.02
C ILE A 80 -30.42 10.90 -3.44
N GLU A 81 -31.28 11.28 -2.50
CA GLU A 81 -32.66 11.66 -2.77
C GLU A 81 -32.92 13.07 -2.26
N LEU A 82 -33.39 13.95 -3.14
CA LEU A 82 -33.85 15.28 -2.78
C LEU A 82 -35.36 15.36 -2.95
N GLY A 83 -36.09 15.52 -1.85
CA GLY A 83 -37.50 15.86 -1.82
C GLY A 83 -37.74 17.24 -1.22
N GLY A 84 -39.02 17.61 -1.05
CA GLY A 84 -39.42 18.86 -0.41
C GLY A 84 -40.41 19.70 -1.22
N TRP A 85 -40.55 20.96 -0.82
CA TRP A 85 -41.42 21.97 -1.43
C TRP A 85 -40.82 23.38 -1.23
N GLN A 86 -41.58 24.42 -1.57
CA GLN A 86 -41.11 25.81 -1.60
C GLN A 86 -40.57 26.33 -0.25
N GLU A 87 -40.97 25.75 0.88
CA GLU A 87 -40.57 26.23 2.22
C GLU A 87 -39.49 25.37 2.87
N GLN A 88 -39.23 24.18 2.31
CA GLN A 88 -38.32 23.21 2.91
C GLN A 88 -37.83 22.18 1.88
N LEU A 89 -36.53 21.93 1.87
CA LEU A 89 -35.91 20.84 1.14
C LEU A 89 -35.46 19.73 2.10
N ILE A 90 -35.55 18.49 1.63
CA ILE A 90 -35.21 17.29 2.40
C ILE A 90 -34.20 16.49 1.57
N LEU A 91 -32.99 16.33 2.09
CA LEU A 91 -31.91 15.58 1.46
C LEU A 91 -31.65 14.31 2.26
N THR A 92 -31.86 13.17 1.62
CA THR A 92 -31.53 11.86 2.18
C THR A 92 -30.30 11.31 1.48
N LEU A 93 -29.29 10.92 2.26
CA LEU A 93 -28.09 10.25 1.75
C LEU A 93 -28.05 8.83 2.31
N THR A 94 -27.91 7.83 1.45
CA THR A 94 -27.78 6.43 1.84
C THR A 94 -26.49 5.83 1.31
N SER A 95 -25.63 5.39 2.20
CA SER A 95 -24.34 4.76 1.87
C SER A 95 -24.48 3.33 1.35
N GLU A 96 -23.44 2.81 0.69
CA GLU A 96 -23.37 1.43 0.19
C GLU A 96 -23.51 0.36 1.29
N GLU A 97 -23.20 0.72 2.54
CA GLU A 97 -23.38 -0.15 3.71
C GLU A 97 -24.79 -0.10 4.30
N GLY A 98 -25.68 0.72 3.74
CA GLY A 98 -27.08 0.88 4.18
C GLY A 98 -27.31 1.91 5.29
N VAL A 99 -26.28 2.66 5.70
CA VAL A 99 -26.44 3.78 6.66
C VAL A 99 -27.07 4.95 5.93
N SER A 100 -28.16 5.48 6.50
CA SER A 100 -28.93 6.58 5.92
C SER A 100 -29.07 7.73 6.90
N ILE A 101 -29.01 8.96 6.38
CA ILE A 101 -29.30 10.18 7.11
C ILE A 101 -30.28 11.03 6.30
N THR A 102 -31.03 11.88 7.00
CA THR A 102 -31.88 12.90 6.39
C THR A 102 -31.51 14.24 6.98
N HIS A 103 -31.21 15.21 6.12
CA HIS A 103 -30.94 16.60 6.48
C HIS A 103 -32.00 17.50 5.85
N THR A 104 -32.48 18.48 6.60
CA THR A 104 -33.51 19.41 6.15
C THR A 104 -32.95 20.81 6.03
N LEU A 105 -33.38 21.51 4.99
CA LEU A 105 -33.03 22.90 4.75
C LEU A 105 -34.30 23.73 4.64
N ASP A 106 -34.55 24.55 5.67
CA ASP A 106 -35.64 25.51 5.66
C ASP A 106 -35.26 26.74 4.83
N GLY A 107 -36.20 27.28 4.08
CA GLY A 107 -35.98 28.46 3.26
C GLY A 107 -37.13 28.71 2.29
N GLN A 108 -37.14 29.86 1.62
CA GLN A 108 -38.09 30.11 0.54
C GLN A 108 -37.40 29.89 -0.80
N PHE A 109 -37.91 28.90 -1.54
CA PHE A 109 -37.40 28.50 -2.85
C PHE A 109 -38.43 28.83 -3.92
N ASP A 110 -38.08 29.80 -4.77
CA ASP A 110 -38.92 30.18 -5.89
C ASP A 110 -38.93 29.09 -6.97
N GLU A 111 -40.03 29.03 -7.72
CA GLU A 111 -40.07 28.24 -8.94
C GLU A 111 -39.10 28.79 -9.98
N ALA A 112 -38.32 27.89 -10.57
CA ALA A 112 -37.35 28.25 -11.57
C ALA A 112 -38.03 28.59 -12.90
N ASN A 113 -37.60 29.70 -13.50
CA ASN A 113 -38.05 30.11 -14.84
C ASN A 113 -37.76 29.05 -15.93
N ASN A 114 -36.72 28.23 -15.73
CA ASN A 114 -36.42 27.09 -16.58
C ASN A 114 -36.31 25.83 -15.72
N ALA A 115 -37.38 25.03 -15.75
CA ALA A 115 -37.52 23.84 -14.92
C ALA A 115 -36.44 22.79 -15.19
N GLU A 116 -36.18 22.48 -16.47
CA GLU A 116 -35.19 21.47 -16.87
C GLU A 116 -33.78 21.85 -16.41
N LYS A 117 -33.40 23.11 -16.62
CA LYS A 117 -32.09 23.62 -16.18
C LYS A 117 -31.95 23.58 -14.66
N ALA A 118 -33.00 23.90 -13.92
CA ALA A 118 -32.97 23.83 -12.46
C ALA A 118 -32.81 22.39 -11.96
N MET A 119 -33.54 21.43 -12.54
CA MET A 119 -33.40 20.01 -12.18
C MET A 119 -32.02 19.46 -12.48
N ASN A 120 -31.45 19.79 -13.64
CA ASN A 120 -30.08 19.41 -13.97
C ASN A 120 -29.06 20.05 -13.01
N ASN A 121 -29.23 21.34 -12.67
CA ASN A 121 -28.37 22.01 -11.70
C ASN A 121 -28.44 21.36 -10.30
N LEU A 122 -29.62 20.96 -9.83
CA LEU A 122 -29.76 20.23 -8.57
C LEU A 122 -29.07 18.88 -8.63
N LYS A 123 -29.29 18.11 -9.69
CA LYS A 123 -28.70 16.79 -9.88
C LYS A 123 -27.16 16.87 -9.92
N ASP A 124 -26.61 17.74 -10.76
CA ASP A 124 -25.17 17.96 -10.88
C ASP A 124 -24.58 18.56 -9.61
N GLY A 125 -25.32 19.44 -8.94
CA GLY A 125 -24.92 20.04 -7.69
C GLY A 125 -24.81 19.02 -6.58
N LEU A 126 -25.81 18.17 -6.39
CA LEU A 126 -25.80 17.12 -5.37
C LEU A 126 -24.76 16.03 -5.65
N ALA A 127 -24.52 15.69 -6.92
CA ALA A 127 -23.52 14.69 -7.30
C ALA A 127 -22.06 15.11 -6.98
N LYS A 128 -21.78 16.40 -6.76
CA LYS A 128 -20.43 16.95 -6.54
C LYS A 128 -19.88 16.70 -5.13
N LEU A 129 -19.60 15.43 -4.81
CA LEU A 129 -19.05 14.99 -3.52
C LEU A 129 -17.52 15.01 -3.43
N GLY A 130 -16.82 15.63 -4.40
CA GLY A 130 -15.39 15.43 -4.67
C GLY A 130 -14.38 15.67 -3.53
N GLN A 131 -14.74 16.46 -2.51
CA GLN A 131 -13.89 16.71 -1.32
C GLN A 131 -14.15 15.74 -0.16
N THR A 132 -15.11 14.82 -0.32
CA THR A 132 -15.52 13.83 0.69
C THR A 132 -15.02 12.43 0.32
N LEU A 133 -15.24 11.46 1.20
CA LEU A 133 -14.97 10.05 0.96
C LEU A 133 -15.98 9.38 0.01
N TYR A 134 -16.98 10.13 -0.47
CA TYR A 134 -18.14 9.62 -1.19
C TYR A 134 -18.08 9.86 -2.70
N TYR A 135 -18.80 9.04 -3.44
CA TYR A 135 -19.23 9.32 -4.81
C TYR A 135 -20.73 9.06 -4.96
N ALA A 136 -21.40 9.85 -5.80
CA ALA A 136 -22.82 9.67 -6.05
C ALA A 136 -23.02 8.48 -7.00
N ARG A 137 -23.75 7.47 -6.53
CA ARG A 137 -24.13 6.29 -7.32
C ARG A 137 -25.43 6.54 -8.05
N ASP A 138 -26.43 7.06 -7.36
CA ASP A 138 -27.70 7.51 -7.91
C ASP A 138 -28.11 8.87 -7.31
N VAL A 139 -28.81 9.68 -8.10
CA VAL A 139 -29.32 11.00 -7.66
C VAL A 139 -30.73 11.19 -8.19
N GLN A 140 -31.69 11.17 -7.27
CA GLN A 140 -33.12 11.34 -7.52
C GLN A 140 -33.62 12.68 -7.00
N ILE A 141 -34.35 13.40 -7.84
CA ILE A 141 -34.95 14.69 -7.50
C ILE A 141 -36.47 14.52 -7.54
N ASN A 142 -37.07 14.38 -6.36
CA ASN A 142 -38.48 14.11 -6.13
C ASN A 142 -39.19 15.39 -5.64
N LEU A 143 -39.08 16.47 -6.42
CA LEU A 143 -39.72 17.74 -6.13
C LEU A 143 -41.01 17.90 -6.95
N PRO A 144 -42.12 18.40 -6.35
CA PRO A 144 -43.38 18.59 -7.07
C PRO A 144 -43.29 19.71 -8.11
N ARG A 145 -42.35 20.65 -7.94
CA ARG A 145 -42.05 21.73 -8.88
C ARG A 145 -40.54 21.92 -8.98
N ALA A 146 -40.08 22.49 -10.10
CA ALA A 146 -38.68 22.79 -10.26
C ALA A 146 -38.29 24.03 -9.46
N LEU A 147 -37.67 23.83 -8.29
CA LEU A 147 -37.28 24.91 -7.40
C LEU A 147 -35.87 25.42 -7.72
N PHE A 148 -35.68 26.74 -7.63
CA PHE A 148 -34.37 27.36 -7.73
C PHE A 148 -33.66 27.36 -6.38
N VAL A 149 -32.50 26.71 -6.31
CA VAL A 149 -31.64 26.69 -5.12
C VAL A 149 -30.31 27.37 -5.45
N PRO A 150 -29.90 28.41 -4.70
CA PRO A 150 -28.59 29.02 -4.89
C PRO A 150 -27.45 28.00 -4.71
N ASN A 151 -26.45 28.03 -5.58
CA ASN A 151 -25.32 27.09 -5.55
C ASN A 151 -24.56 27.11 -4.21
N SER A 152 -24.43 28.27 -3.55
CA SER A 152 -23.81 28.37 -2.23
C SER A 152 -24.57 27.55 -1.19
N LEU A 153 -25.89 27.68 -1.18
CA LEU A 153 -26.79 26.99 -0.26
C LEU A 153 -26.83 25.49 -0.54
N LEU A 154 -26.93 25.08 -1.82
CA LEU A 154 -26.86 23.68 -2.21
C LEU A 154 -25.51 23.03 -1.82
N ASN A 155 -24.40 23.76 -1.98
CA ASN A 155 -23.08 23.29 -1.59
C ASN A 155 -22.96 23.12 -0.07
N GLN A 156 -23.52 24.06 0.71
CA GLN A 156 -23.56 23.97 2.16
C GLN A 156 -24.42 22.77 2.60
N PHE A 157 -25.63 22.66 2.08
CA PHE A 157 -26.59 21.60 2.40
C PHE A 157 -26.01 20.21 2.14
N ARG A 158 -25.35 20.03 0.98
CA ARG A 158 -24.65 18.78 0.63
C ARG A 158 -23.49 18.48 1.57
N ARG A 159 -22.70 19.48 1.99
CA ARG A 159 -21.57 19.29 2.91
C ARG A 159 -22.04 18.85 4.29
N GLU A 160 -23.03 19.55 4.83
CA GLU A 160 -23.61 19.23 6.14
C GLU A 160 -24.20 17.82 6.14
N ALA A 161 -24.94 17.44 5.08
CA ALA A 161 -25.46 16.08 4.94
C ALA A 161 -24.35 15.02 4.87
N ALA A 162 -23.23 15.30 4.17
CA ALA A 162 -22.08 14.40 4.12
C ALA A 162 -21.40 14.25 5.50
N ASP A 163 -21.26 15.34 6.26
CA ASP A 163 -20.70 15.32 7.62
C ASP A 163 -21.60 14.53 8.58
N MET A 164 -22.93 14.67 8.45
CA MET A 164 -23.90 13.85 9.19
C MET A 164 -23.78 12.37 8.83
N LEU A 165 -23.58 12.05 7.55
CA LEU A 165 -23.40 10.67 7.10
C LEU A 165 -22.10 10.06 7.66
N ASP A 166 -21.02 10.84 7.72
CA ASP A 166 -19.77 10.42 8.37
C ASP A 166 -20.00 10.05 9.84
N ALA A 167 -20.69 10.91 10.59
CA ALA A 167 -21.01 10.65 11.99
C ALA A 167 -21.90 9.41 12.17
N ALA A 168 -22.93 9.26 11.33
CA ALA A 168 -23.84 8.12 11.37
C ALA A 168 -23.12 6.80 11.02
N ARG A 169 -22.26 6.80 10.00
CA ARG A 169 -21.46 5.62 9.63
C ARG A 169 -20.52 5.22 10.75
N LEU A 170 -19.85 6.17 11.40
CA LEU A 170 -18.98 5.90 12.54
C LEU A 170 -19.76 5.35 13.75
N ALA A 171 -20.96 5.88 14.01
CA ALA A 171 -21.82 5.39 15.10
C ALA A 171 -22.37 3.98 14.82
N SER A 172 -22.66 3.65 13.56
CA SER A 172 -23.09 2.31 13.14
C SER A 172 -21.97 1.28 13.07
N TYR A 173 -20.70 1.73 13.10
CA TYR A 173 -19.56 0.85 12.91
C TYR A 173 -19.41 -0.14 14.07
N GLN A 174 -19.66 -1.41 13.78
CA GLN A 174 -19.42 -2.50 14.72
C GLN A 174 -17.99 -3.01 14.55
N ARG A 175 -17.16 -2.81 15.57
CA ARG A 175 -15.81 -3.40 15.58
C ARG A 175 -15.91 -4.92 15.56
N GLY A 176 -15.21 -5.54 14.62
CA GLY A 176 -15.07 -6.99 14.61
C GLY A 176 -14.45 -7.46 15.92
N SER A 177 -15.10 -8.42 16.58
CA SER A 177 -14.53 -9.11 17.73
C SER A 177 -13.56 -10.19 17.26
N ARG A 178 -12.55 -10.49 18.10
CA ARG A 178 -11.71 -11.67 17.88
C ARG A 178 -12.60 -12.91 17.80
N LYS A 179 -12.38 -13.76 16.79
CA LYS A 179 -13.06 -15.07 16.72
C LYS A 179 -12.78 -15.88 18.00
N PRO A 180 -13.74 -16.69 18.47
CA PRO A 180 -13.51 -17.58 19.59
C PRO A 180 -12.35 -18.53 19.28
N VAL A 181 -11.67 -19.01 20.33
CA VAL A 181 -10.68 -20.09 20.20
C VAL A 181 -11.42 -21.35 19.71
N ALA A 182 -10.79 -22.12 18.84
CA ALA A 182 -11.34 -23.39 18.37
C ALA A 182 -11.50 -24.41 19.52
N ASP A 183 -12.42 -25.35 19.37
CA ASP A 183 -12.60 -26.50 20.26
C ASP A 183 -12.31 -27.80 19.49
N PRO A 184 -11.27 -28.58 19.83
CA PRO A 184 -10.33 -28.34 20.94
C PRO A 184 -9.39 -27.15 20.67
N ALA A 185 -8.85 -26.59 21.75
CA ALA A 185 -7.86 -25.53 21.66
C ALA A 185 -6.62 -26.01 20.85
N PRO A 186 -6.06 -25.16 19.96
CA PRO A 186 -4.88 -25.52 19.20
C PRO A 186 -3.69 -25.76 20.14
N VAL A 187 -2.85 -26.75 19.84
CA VAL A 187 -1.63 -27.02 20.61
C VAL A 187 -0.42 -26.46 19.86
N TYR A 188 0.47 -25.79 20.57
CA TYR A 188 1.70 -25.26 20.00
C TYR A 188 2.64 -26.43 19.63
N PRO A 189 3.33 -26.40 18.46
CA PRO A 189 4.10 -27.55 17.99
C PRO A 189 5.28 -27.95 18.89
N GLN A 190 5.82 -27.01 19.66
CA GLN A 190 6.97 -27.22 20.54
C GLN A 190 6.52 -27.20 22.01
N THR A 191 7.06 -28.10 22.83
CA THR A 191 6.81 -28.13 24.28
C THR A 191 7.83 -27.30 25.07
N HIS A 192 8.96 -26.95 24.46
CA HIS A 192 10.00 -26.09 25.02
C HIS A 192 10.32 -24.96 24.04
N LEU A 193 10.28 -23.72 24.54
CA LEU A 193 10.70 -22.52 23.83
C LEU A 193 11.98 -21.98 24.45
N SER A 194 13.05 -21.91 23.67
CA SER A 194 14.29 -21.27 24.09
C SER A 194 14.22 -19.75 23.98
N PHE A 195 15.28 -19.05 24.41
CA PHE A 195 15.40 -17.60 24.31
C PHE A 195 15.16 -17.06 22.89
N LEU A 196 15.35 -17.89 21.85
CA LEU A 196 15.10 -17.56 20.44
C LEU A 196 13.62 -17.28 20.13
N ALA A 197 12.69 -17.77 20.96
CA ALA A 197 11.26 -17.52 20.79
C ALA A 197 10.84 -16.10 21.25
N ASN A 198 11.76 -15.33 21.85
CA ASN A 198 11.55 -13.98 22.35
C ASN A 198 10.26 -13.81 23.18
N VAL A 199 10.01 -14.76 24.08
CA VAL A 199 8.87 -14.72 25.00
C VAL A 199 9.22 -13.85 26.21
N TYR A 200 9.20 -12.53 26.00
CA TYR A 200 9.66 -11.58 27.01
C TYR A 200 8.63 -11.30 28.12
N ASN A 201 7.39 -10.96 27.74
CA ASN A 201 6.38 -10.50 28.70
C ASN A 201 5.50 -11.64 29.27
N GLN A 202 4.91 -11.38 30.43
CA GLN A 202 4.08 -12.35 31.15
C GLN A 202 2.86 -12.83 30.35
N LYS A 203 2.20 -11.94 29.58
CA LYS A 203 1.04 -12.30 28.76
C LYS A 203 1.41 -13.28 27.65
N ALA A 204 2.61 -13.14 27.08
CA ALA A 204 3.13 -14.08 26.09
C ALA A 204 3.40 -15.46 26.73
N ARG A 205 4.02 -15.49 27.93
CA ARG A 205 4.22 -16.74 28.68
C ARG A 205 2.91 -17.46 28.96
N GLU A 206 1.92 -16.75 29.48
CA GLU A 206 0.57 -17.30 29.74
C GLU A 206 -0.10 -17.81 28.47
N PHE A 207 0.07 -17.11 27.34
CA PHE A 207 -0.42 -17.56 26.04
C PHE A 207 0.21 -18.90 25.64
N TYR A 208 1.53 -19.02 25.68
CA TYR A 208 2.23 -20.24 25.27
C TYR A 208 1.93 -21.42 26.19
N HIS A 209 1.90 -21.21 27.51
CA HIS A 209 1.48 -22.24 28.46
C HIS A 209 0.07 -22.74 28.23
N ARG A 210 -0.88 -21.83 27.94
CA ARG A 210 -2.26 -22.18 27.61
C ARG A 210 -2.36 -23.13 26.41
N TYR A 211 -1.43 -23.03 25.46
CA TYR A 211 -1.40 -23.86 24.27
C TYR A 211 -0.35 -24.99 24.35
N GLY A 212 0.00 -25.44 25.57
CA GLY A 212 0.74 -26.69 25.78
C GLY A 212 2.26 -26.57 25.82
N VAL A 213 2.82 -25.36 25.75
CA VAL A 213 4.25 -25.16 26.02
C VAL A 213 4.50 -25.35 27.52
N GLN A 214 5.46 -26.19 27.88
CA GLN A 214 5.76 -26.54 29.27
C GLN A 214 6.93 -25.72 29.82
N LEU A 215 7.97 -25.52 29.03
CA LEU A 215 9.17 -24.79 29.41
C LEU A 215 9.36 -23.59 28.49
N ILE A 216 9.61 -22.42 29.07
CA ILE A 216 9.86 -21.18 28.34
C ILE A 216 11.06 -20.50 28.98
N ASP A 217 12.19 -20.54 28.29
CA ASP A 217 13.41 -19.87 28.73
C ASP A 217 13.22 -18.34 28.71
N ALA A 218 14.07 -17.63 29.45
CA ALA A 218 14.06 -16.17 29.40
C ALA A 218 14.38 -15.68 27.99
N ALA A 219 13.59 -14.72 27.49
CA ALA A 219 13.98 -14.00 26.27
C ALA A 219 15.36 -13.36 26.47
N TYR A 220 16.14 -13.25 25.40
CA TYR A 220 17.51 -12.73 25.48
C TYR A 220 17.58 -11.34 26.13
N GLU A 221 16.59 -10.50 25.85
CA GLU A 221 16.43 -9.14 26.38
C GLU A 221 16.17 -9.09 27.90
N ALA A 222 15.82 -10.22 28.53
CA ALA A 222 15.71 -10.31 29.99
C ALA A 222 17.07 -10.43 30.70
N HIS A 223 18.17 -10.59 29.93
CA HIS A 223 19.55 -10.63 30.44
C HIS A 223 19.82 -11.73 31.49
N GLU A 224 19.06 -12.84 31.46
CA GLU A 224 19.27 -13.98 32.36
C GLU A 224 20.32 -14.96 31.82
N GLU A 225 20.54 -14.97 30.49
CA GLU A 225 21.60 -15.74 29.85
C GLU A 225 22.95 -15.02 30.00
N LYS A 226 23.81 -15.55 30.88
CA LYS A 226 25.13 -14.96 31.20
C LYS A 226 26.27 -15.47 30.32
N GLY A 227 26.01 -16.44 29.44
CA GLY A 227 26.99 -17.04 28.54
C GLY A 227 26.99 -16.41 27.14
N GLU A 228 27.87 -16.93 26.27
CA GLU A 228 27.79 -16.64 24.83
C GLU A 228 26.60 -17.39 24.24
N VAL A 229 25.56 -16.64 23.84
CA VAL A 229 24.36 -17.21 23.20
C VAL A 229 24.22 -16.69 21.77
N PRO A 230 23.77 -17.54 20.81
CA PRO A 230 23.58 -17.11 19.44
C PRO A 230 22.40 -16.14 19.31
N VAL A 231 22.70 -14.85 19.13
CA VAL A 231 21.68 -13.79 18.94
C VAL A 231 21.10 -13.80 17.52
N MET A 232 21.87 -14.30 16.55
CA MET A 232 21.44 -14.39 15.15
C MET A 232 21.96 -15.66 14.52
N ILE A 233 21.05 -16.46 13.98
CA ILE A 233 21.39 -17.63 13.17
C ILE A 233 21.34 -17.21 11.70
N THR A 234 22.50 -17.14 11.06
CA THR A 234 22.61 -16.84 9.64
C THR A 234 22.90 -18.10 8.83
N LYS A 235 22.60 -18.07 7.53
CA LYS A 235 22.95 -19.18 6.64
C LYS A 235 24.48 -19.33 6.61
N HIS A 236 24.97 -20.54 6.89
CA HIS A 236 26.38 -20.85 6.80
C HIS A 236 26.82 -20.90 5.32
N CYS A 237 27.78 -20.06 4.93
CA CYS A 237 28.31 -20.02 3.57
C CYS A 237 29.39 -21.09 3.39
N LEU A 238 29.03 -22.24 2.79
CA LEU A 238 29.96 -23.33 2.52
C LEU A 238 31.18 -22.87 1.71
N ARG A 239 30.98 -22.00 0.71
CA ARG A 239 32.11 -21.45 -0.07
C ARG A 239 33.09 -20.67 0.80
N PHE A 240 32.61 -19.97 1.82
CA PHE A 240 33.49 -19.28 2.75
C PHE A 240 34.25 -20.27 3.64
N ALA A 241 33.55 -21.26 4.23
CA ALA A 241 34.17 -22.27 5.08
C ALA A 241 35.26 -23.09 4.38
N PHE A 242 35.08 -23.37 3.08
CA PHE A 242 36.09 -24.06 2.26
C PHE A 242 37.15 -23.13 1.65
N ASN A 243 37.24 -21.85 2.08
CA ASN A 243 38.12 -20.83 1.50
C ASN A 243 37.89 -20.57 -0.01
N LEU A 244 36.77 -20.99 -0.57
CA LEU A 244 36.38 -20.81 -1.98
C LEU A 244 35.59 -19.51 -2.21
N CYS A 245 35.56 -18.59 -1.24
CA CYS A 245 34.84 -17.33 -1.35
C CYS A 245 35.61 -16.34 -2.23
N PRO A 246 35.10 -15.97 -3.42
CA PRO A 246 35.80 -15.09 -4.35
C PRO A 246 35.94 -13.66 -3.87
N LYS A 247 35.17 -13.28 -2.85
CA LYS A 247 35.22 -11.95 -2.25
C LYS A 247 36.34 -11.83 -1.21
N GLN A 248 36.67 -12.90 -0.50
CA GLN A 248 37.65 -12.88 0.59
C GLN A 248 38.99 -13.51 0.22
N ALA A 249 39.01 -14.53 -0.65
CA ALA A 249 40.24 -15.12 -1.14
C ALA A 249 40.95 -14.18 -2.13
N LYS A 250 42.15 -13.70 -1.76
CA LYS A 250 43.06 -13.02 -2.70
C LYS A 250 43.82 -14.08 -3.52
N GLY A 251 43.30 -14.45 -4.69
CA GLY A 251 43.96 -15.42 -5.58
C GLY A 251 43.05 -16.01 -6.65
N ASN A 252 43.62 -16.77 -7.58
CA ASN A 252 42.89 -17.43 -8.68
C ASN A 252 42.30 -18.76 -8.19
N ILE A 253 40.99 -18.80 -7.93
CA ILE A 253 40.27 -19.88 -7.20
C ILE A 253 40.19 -21.20 -8.00
N LYS A 254 40.62 -21.19 -9.27
CA LYS A 254 40.43 -22.30 -10.23
C LYS A 254 41.12 -23.62 -9.83
N SER A 255 42.02 -23.62 -8.85
CA SER A 255 42.79 -24.81 -8.44
C SER A 255 42.52 -25.30 -7.01
N TRP A 256 41.60 -24.69 -6.26
CA TRP A 256 41.38 -25.04 -4.85
C TRP A 256 40.31 -26.14 -4.72
N LYS A 257 40.72 -27.31 -4.23
CA LYS A 257 39.80 -28.40 -3.89
C LYS A 257 39.27 -28.20 -2.48
N ALA A 258 37.95 -28.31 -2.30
CA ALA A 258 37.34 -28.31 -0.98
C ALA A 258 37.86 -29.52 -0.20
N THR A 259 38.49 -29.28 0.95
CA THR A 259 38.78 -30.33 1.92
C THR A 259 37.50 -30.65 2.70
N PRO A 260 37.15 -31.92 2.96
CA PRO A 260 35.95 -32.24 3.73
C PRO A 260 35.96 -31.52 5.08
N MET A 261 34.82 -30.96 5.47
CA MET A 261 34.67 -30.37 6.80
C MET A 261 34.81 -31.49 7.82
N GLN A 262 35.80 -31.39 8.72
CA GLN A 262 35.79 -32.18 9.94
C GLN A 262 34.75 -31.53 10.85
N LEU A 263 33.64 -32.24 11.06
CA LEU A 263 32.61 -31.88 12.03
C LEU A 263 33.06 -32.30 13.43
#